data_AF-A0A2A2QIX9-F1
#
_entry.id   AF-A0A2A2QIX9-F1
#
_cell.length_a   1.000
_cell.length_b   1.000
_cell.length_c   1.000
_cell.angle_alpha   90.00
_cell.angle_beta   90.00
_cell.angle_gamma   90.00
#
_symmetry.space_group_name_H-M   'P 1'
#
loop_
_entity.id
_entity.type
_entity.pdbx_description
1 polymer ?
#
loop_
_entity_poly.entity_id
_entity_poly.type
_entity_poly.pdbx_seq_one_letter_code
_entity_poly.pdbx_strand_id
1 'polypeptide(L)'
;MVAALAGDGPRRLRLIYQPDGFTSVVTPCPKAGRRMLALALQEQFPGLATGEIAWSHDPILPLDGSFTTVLHYESAPWLFALLEQLASAGIDVEEVWPLPTWLQALPDEWSDTGASTVLAIAGDRACAYHHPASGARQVLAWPTNGPTTPGLWLGNLLDRDPTEPVLVVTDAASSDAARSQGPERPGLRHLTLSEALAHSGTIPPRHTARLLPEEPMVTASRAVLVASLALLLATGGLAGPWALAHVSARQAALVQTERERALSAEVAHLRANAAEIAALREEAAGRTAPFAGELLRRLAKTVPPEATLATLRADAGSFSAKGFLAPQASGGVLDRWQQALARDREGSQVQVQGLPQRDGAFYLRGQGKI
;
A
#
# COMPACT_ATOMS: atom_id res chain seq x y z
N MET A 1 -35.00 -30.89 15.27
CA MET A 1 -34.94 -30.21 16.59
C MET A 1 -34.84 -28.69 16.40
N VAL A 2 -35.96 -27.96 16.27
CA VAL A 2 -35.96 -26.48 16.12
C VAL A 2 -36.53 -25.76 17.36
N ALA A 3 -36.87 -26.50 18.44
CA ALA A 3 -37.64 -25.95 19.56
C ALA A 3 -36.84 -25.18 20.64
N ALA A 4 -35.54 -24.92 20.47
CA ALA A 4 -34.71 -24.27 21.49
C ALA A 4 -34.19 -22.88 21.04
N LEU A 5 -35.07 -22.03 20.51
CA LEU A 5 -34.66 -20.84 19.76
C LEU A 5 -35.35 -19.53 20.21
N ALA A 6 -35.39 -19.22 21.52
CA ALA A 6 -35.79 -17.90 22.04
C ALA A 6 -34.58 -17.12 22.60
N GLY A 7 -34.27 -15.94 22.04
CA GLY A 7 -33.09 -15.11 22.37
C GLY A 7 -32.75 -14.09 21.28
N ASP A 8 -32.70 -12.80 21.61
CA ASP A 8 -32.47 -11.72 20.62
C ASP A 8 -30.99 -11.60 20.21
N GLY A 9 -30.69 -11.84 18.93
CA GLY A 9 -29.37 -11.68 18.29
C GLY A 9 -29.22 -12.60 17.07
N PRO A 10 -28.34 -12.26 16.08
CA PRO A 10 -28.08 -13.15 14.94
C PRO A 10 -27.44 -14.43 15.46
N ARG A 11 -28.11 -15.56 15.24
CA ARG A 11 -27.68 -16.86 15.78
C ARG A 11 -26.96 -17.65 14.72
N ARG A 12 -25.72 -18.05 15.02
CA ARG A 12 -24.91 -18.91 14.16
C ARG A 12 -25.20 -20.36 14.49
N LEU A 13 -25.45 -21.16 13.45
CA LEU A 13 -25.81 -22.57 13.57
C LEU A 13 -24.89 -23.42 12.70
N ARG A 14 -24.46 -24.56 13.25
CA ARG A 14 -23.88 -25.67 12.50
C ARG A 14 -24.92 -26.76 12.37
N LEU A 15 -25.20 -27.18 11.14
CA LEU A 15 -26.25 -28.14 10.84
C LEU A 15 -25.65 -29.51 10.56
N ILE A 16 -26.09 -30.51 11.32
CA ILE A 16 -25.92 -31.92 10.96
C ILE A 16 -27.14 -32.32 10.12
N TYR A 17 -26.90 -32.76 8.89
CA TYR A 17 -27.91 -32.83 7.83
C TYR A 17 -28.20 -34.27 7.41
N GLN A 18 -29.46 -34.68 7.55
CA GLN A 18 -30.00 -35.97 7.08
C GLN A 18 -31.53 -35.89 6.94
N PRO A 19 -32.06 -35.11 5.97
CA PRO A 19 -33.49 -35.11 5.68
C PRO A 19 -33.88 -36.37 4.91
N ASP A 20 -35.18 -36.52 4.67
CA ASP A 20 -35.70 -37.53 3.75
C ASP A 20 -35.29 -37.18 2.30
N GLY A 21 -34.84 -38.17 1.54
CA GLY A 21 -34.31 -37.97 0.19
C GLY A 21 -32.84 -37.53 0.12
N PHE A 22 -32.14 -37.44 1.26
CA PHE A 22 -30.69 -37.29 1.28
C PHE A 22 -30.00 -38.65 1.27
N THR A 23 -29.20 -38.88 0.23
CA THR A 23 -28.57 -40.17 -0.04
C THR A 23 -27.09 -40.10 0.26
N SER A 24 -26.58 -41.13 0.91
CA SER A 24 -25.15 -41.36 1.12
C SER A 24 -24.78 -42.72 0.54
N VAL A 25 -23.93 -42.74 -0.47
CA VAL A 25 -23.58 -43.95 -1.21
C VAL A 25 -22.07 -44.09 -1.31
N VAL A 26 -21.57 -45.30 -1.09
CA VAL A 26 -20.16 -45.60 -1.29
C VAL A 26 -19.95 -45.91 -2.77
N THR A 27 -19.07 -45.14 -3.42
CA THR A 27 -18.83 -45.24 -4.86
C THR A 27 -17.33 -45.33 -5.16
N PRO A 28 -16.92 -46.16 -6.13
CA PRO A 28 -15.62 -46.04 -6.76
C PRO A 28 -15.45 -44.65 -7.36
N CYS A 29 -14.24 -44.11 -7.31
CA CYS A 29 -13.97 -42.77 -7.82
C CYS A 29 -12.50 -42.58 -8.20
N PRO A 30 -12.16 -41.62 -9.08
CA PRO A 30 -10.77 -41.21 -9.27
C PRO A 30 -10.26 -40.45 -8.03
N LYS A 31 -8.97 -40.57 -7.71
CA LYS A 31 -8.33 -39.73 -6.69
C LYS A 31 -8.15 -38.30 -7.22
N ALA A 32 -9.20 -37.50 -7.08
CA ALA A 32 -9.32 -36.18 -7.68
C ALA A 32 -10.04 -35.19 -6.76
N GLY A 33 -9.94 -33.89 -7.07
CA GLY A 33 -10.69 -32.86 -6.36
C GLY A 33 -12.19 -32.87 -6.70
N ARG A 34 -13.01 -32.22 -5.85
CA ARG A 34 -14.48 -32.17 -5.93
C ARG A 34 -15.02 -31.91 -7.35
N ARG A 35 -14.49 -30.91 -8.07
CA ARG A 35 -14.93 -30.62 -9.45
C ARG A 35 -14.71 -31.78 -10.43
N MET A 36 -13.55 -32.42 -10.36
CA MET A 36 -13.22 -33.55 -11.24
C MET A 36 -14.03 -34.79 -10.86
N LEU A 37 -14.30 -35.00 -9.57
CA LEU A 37 -15.22 -36.03 -9.11
C LEU A 37 -16.63 -35.82 -9.65
N ALA A 38 -17.15 -34.60 -9.60
CA ALA A 38 -18.46 -34.26 -10.16
C ALA A 38 -18.54 -34.66 -11.64
N LEU A 39 -17.56 -34.23 -12.44
CA LEU A 39 -17.50 -34.56 -13.87
C LEU A 39 -17.40 -36.07 -14.14
N ALA A 40 -16.68 -36.81 -13.30
CA ALA A 40 -16.50 -38.25 -13.45
C ALA A 40 -17.75 -39.05 -13.05
N LEU A 41 -18.55 -38.54 -12.11
CA LEU A 41 -19.67 -39.27 -11.49
C LEU A 41 -21.05 -38.78 -11.95
N GLN A 42 -21.14 -37.62 -12.62
CA GLN A 42 -22.41 -37.01 -13.01
C GLN A 42 -23.29 -37.89 -13.92
N GLU A 43 -22.71 -38.79 -14.72
CA GLU A 43 -23.52 -39.70 -15.55
C GLU A 43 -24.29 -40.71 -14.70
N GLN A 44 -23.67 -41.20 -13.61
CA GLN A 44 -24.29 -42.14 -12.67
C GLN A 44 -25.16 -41.41 -11.65
N PHE A 45 -24.82 -40.16 -11.34
CA PHE A 45 -25.47 -39.33 -10.34
C PHE A 45 -25.74 -37.94 -10.92
N PRO A 46 -26.82 -37.75 -11.70
CA PRO A 46 -27.08 -36.52 -12.45
C PRO A 46 -27.11 -35.24 -11.61
N GLY A 47 -27.45 -35.34 -10.32
CA GLY A 47 -27.53 -34.20 -9.42
C GLY A 47 -26.21 -33.44 -9.23
N LEU A 48 -25.05 -34.09 -9.41
CA LEU A 48 -23.75 -33.42 -9.25
C LEU A 48 -23.44 -32.40 -10.36
N ALA A 49 -24.11 -32.50 -11.51
CA ALA A 49 -23.94 -31.55 -12.62
C ALA A 49 -24.64 -30.20 -12.35
N THR A 50 -25.52 -30.14 -11.34
CA THR A 50 -26.34 -28.96 -11.05
C THR A 50 -25.79 -28.20 -9.85
N GLY A 51 -25.89 -26.87 -9.87
CA GLY A 51 -25.55 -26.01 -8.73
C GLY A 51 -26.68 -25.89 -7.70
N GLU A 52 -27.84 -26.46 -7.99
CA GLU A 52 -29.07 -26.35 -7.18
C GLU A 52 -29.19 -27.47 -6.16
N ILE A 53 -28.52 -28.60 -6.37
CA ILE A 53 -28.54 -29.76 -5.48
C ILE A 53 -27.31 -29.71 -4.58
N ALA A 54 -27.53 -29.77 -3.27
CA ALA A 54 -26.42 -29.90 -2.34
C ALA A 54 -25.82 -31.31 -2.45
N TRP A 55 -24.51 -31.37 -2.66
CA TRP A 55 -23.77 -32.62 -2.68
C TRP A 55 -22.36 -32.40 -2.15
N SER A 56 -21.77 -33.43 -1.55
CA SER A 56 -20.40 -33.41 -1.05
C SER A 56 -19.84 -34.83 -1.03
N HIS A 57 -18.58 -35.00 -0.59
CA HIS A 57 -18.00 -36.32 -0.48
C HIS A 57 -17.03 -36.42 0.69
N ASP A 58 -17.00 -37.59 1.33
CA ASP A 58 -15.99 -37.92 2.33
C ASP A 58 -14.58 -38.02 1.72
N PRO A 59 -13.52 -38.01 2.54
CA PRO A 59 -12.16 -38.24 2.08
C PRO A 59 -12.06 -39.51 1.22
N ILE A 60 -11.27 -39.42 0.15
CA ILE A 60 -11.06 -40.53 -0.77
C ILE A 60 -10.06 -41.50 -0.13
N LEU A 61 -10.48 -42.76 0.01
CA LEU A 61 -9.67 -43.82 0.62
C LEU A 61 -9.31 -44.88 -0.42
N PRO A 62 -8.10 -45.48 -0.35
CA PRO A 62 -7.74 -46.60 -1.20
C PRO A 62 -8.60 -47.85 -0.88
N LEU A 63 -8.91 -48.64 -1.90
CA LEU A 63 -9.56 -49.95 -1.76
C LEU A 63 -9.13 -50.85 -2.93
N ASP A 64 -8.49 -51.97 -2.64
CA ASP A 64 -8.14 -53.02 -3.62
C ASP A 64 -7.50 -52.52 -4.92
N GLY A 65 -6.51 -51.61 -4.81
CA GLY A 65 -5.81 -51.03 -5.97
C GLY A 65 -6.59 -49.93 -6.70
N SER A 66 -7.76 -49.55 -6.18
CA SER A 66 -8.58 -48.42 -6.64
C SER A 66 -8.82 -47.43 -5.49
N PHE A 67 -9.75 -46.49 -5.68
CA PHE A 67 -10.17 -45.53 -4.68
C PHE A 67 -11.70 -45.49 -4.54
N THR A 68 -12.16 -45.25 -3.32
CA THR A 68 -13.58 -45.08 -2.98
C THR A 68 -13.80 -43.79 -2.22
N THR A 69 -15.01 -43.27 -2.31
CA THR A 69 -15.51 -42.18 -1.47
C THR A 69 -16.95 -42.49 -1.03
N VAL A 70 -17.40 -41.86 0.05
CA VAL A 70 -18.83 -41.77 0.36
C VAL A 70 -19.31 -40.47 -0.28
N LEU A 71 -20.21 -40.60 -1.25
CA LEU A 71 -20.85 -39.49 -1.92
C LEU A 71 -22.16 -39.17 -1.20
N HIS A 72 -22.35 -37.91 -0.82
CA HIS A 72 -23.57 -37.41 -0.20
C HIS A 72 -24.28 -36.46 -1.15
N TYR A 73 -25.57 -36.62 -1.38
CA TYR A 73 -26.33 -35.75 -2.27
C TYR A 73 -27.83 -35.77 -1.96
N GLU A 74 -28.50 -34.67 -2.26
CA GLU A 74 -29.96 -34.61 -2.22
C GLU A 74 -30.58 -35.09 -3.54
N SER A 75 -31.78 -35.64 -3.47
CA SER A 75 -32.61 -35.90 -4.66
C SER A 75 -33.35 -34.64 -5.17
N ALA A 76 -33.39 -33.57 -4.37
CA ALA A 76 -34.09 -32.31 -4.64
C ALA A 76 -33.44 -31.18 -3.81
N PRO A 77 -33.61 -29.89 -4.19
CA PRO A 77 -32.85 -28.77 -3.62
C PRO A 77 -33.37 -28.32 -2.23
N TRP A 78 -33.47 -29.24 -1.27
CA TRP A 78 -34.06 -28.97 0.04
C TRP A 78 -33.17 -28.14 0.94
N LEU A 79 -31.84 -28.32 0.87
CA LEU A 79 -30.92 -27.62 1.75
C LEU A 79 -31.01 -26.11 1.54
N PHE A 80 -30.95 -25.64 0.31
CA PHE A 80 -30.97 -24.21 0.02
C PHE A 80 -32.31 -23.57 0.42
N ALA A 81 -33.44 -24.27 0.23
CA ALA A 81 -34.74 -23.81 0.72
C ALA A 81 -34.77 -23.71 2.25
N LEU A 82 -34.16 -24.66 2.97
CA LEU A 82 -34.02 -24.60 4.43
C LEU A 82 -33.15 -23.42 4.86
N LEU A 83 -32.03 -23.18 4.18
CA LEU A 83 -31.13 -22.05 4.48
C LEU A 83 -31.85 -20.71 4.30
N GLU A 84 -32.65 -20.53 3.25
CA GLU A 84 -33.47 -19.34 3.04
C GLU A 84 -34.49 -19.14 4.17
N GLN A 85 -35.17 -20.21 4.59
CA GLN A 85 -36.12 -20.16 5.71
C GLN A 85 -35.43 -19.77 7.03
N LEU A 86 -34.27 -20.36 7.34
CA LEU A 86 -33.50 -20.04 8.54
C LEU A 86 -32.99 -18.59 8.50
N ALA A 87 -32.49 -18.13 7.35
CA ALA A 87 -32.05 -16.75 7.16
C ALA A 87 -33.20 -15.75 7.35
N SER A 88 -34.40 -16.07 6.83
CA SER A 88 -35.61 -15.25 7.05
C SER A 88 -36.01 -15.14 8.52
N ALA A 89 -35.65 -16.14 9.33
CA ALA A 89 -35.83 -16.17 10.77
C ALA A 89 -34.65 -15.55 11.56
N GLY A 90 -33.67 -14.94 10.88
CA GLY A 90 -32.50 -14.33 11.51
C GLY A 90 -31.45 -15.33 12.01
N ILE A 91 -31.46 -16.55 11.49
CA ILE A 91 -30.49 -17.61 11.83
C ILE A 91 -29.51 -17.76 10.67
N ASP A 92 -28.23 -17.56 10.96
CA ASP A 92 -27.12 -17.73 10.04
C ASP A 92 -26.56 -19.15 10.17
N VAL A 93 -26.41 -19.88 9.05
CA VAL A 93 -25.90 -21.25 9.04
C VAL A 93 -24.48 -21.24 8.50
N GLU A 94 -23.50 -21.39 9.39
CA GLU A 94 -22.08 -21.30 9.02
C GLU A 94 -21.61 -22.55 8.27
N GLU A 95 -22.08 -23.72 8.71
CA GLU A 95 -21.63 -25.02 8.22
C GLU A 95 -22.77 -26.02 8.16
N VAL A 96 -22.74 -26.87 7.13
CA VAL A 96 -23.67 -27.97 6.95
C VAL A 96 -22.87 -29.23 6.65
N TRP A 97 -23.05 -30.25 7.50
CA TRP A 97 -22.32 -31.50 7.47
C TRP A 97 -23.28 -32.67 7.30
N PRO A 98 -23.02 -33.61 6.36
CA PRO A 98 -23.76 -34.87 6.30
C PRO A 98 -23.70 -35.62 7.64
N LEU A 99 -24.81 -36.20 8.08
CA LEU A 99 -24.83 -37.01 9.31
C LEU A 99 -23.75 -38.12 9.30
N PRO A 100 -23.54 -38.91 8.22
CA PRO A 100 -22.52 -39.95 8.23
C PRO A 100 -21.09 -39.41 8.40
N THR A 101 -20.76 -38.27 7.78
CA THR A 101 -19.47 -37.60 7.97
C THR A 101 -19.28 -37.18 9.42
N TRP A 102 -20.33 -36.62 10.05
CA TRP A 102 -20.27 -36.24 11.45
C TRP A 102 -20.09 -37.45 12.37
N LEU A 103 -20.81 -38.55 12.11
CA LEU A 103 -20.66 -39.80 12.85
C LEU A 103 -19.24 -40.36 12.74
N GLN A 104 -18.63 -40.34 11.55
CA GLN A 104 -17.24 -40.75 11.35
C GLN A 104 -16.27 -39.93 12.21
N ALA A 105 -16.57 -38.66 12.47
CA ALA A 105 -15.71 -37.74 13.22
C ALA A 105 -15.89 -37.82 14.75
N LEU A 106 -16.83 -38.63 15.26
CA LEU A 106 -17.10 -38.74 16.69
C LEU A 106 -16.05 -39.52 17.51
N PRO A 107 -15.48 -40.64 17.02
CA PRO A 107 -14.48 -41.37 17.79
C PRO A 107 -13.16 -40.59 17.85
N ASP A 108 -12.72 -40.22 19.05
CA ASP A 108 -11.40 -39.56 19.27
C ASP A 108 -10.23 -40.51 18.99
N GLU A 109 -10.44 -41.79 19.24
CA GLU A 109 -9.47 -42.87 19.02
C GLU A 109 -10.09 -43.88 18.05
N TRP A 110 -9.38 -44.10 16.96
CA TRP A 110 -9.68 -45.18 16.02
C TRP A 110 -9.03 -46.45 16.55
N SER A 111 -9.62 -47.61 16.26
CA SER A 111 -8.94 -48.87 16.57
C SER A 111 -7.59 -48.95 15.86
N ASP A 112 -6.67 -49.75 16.39
CA ASP A 112 -5.36 -50.01 15.76
C ASP A 112 -5.49 -50.55 14.32
N THR A 113 -6.62 -51.17 14.01
CA THR A 113 -6.95 -51.69 12.67
C THR A 113 -7.58 -50.65 11.75
N GLY A 114 -7.90 -49.46 12.26
CA GLY A 114 -8.63 -48.41 11.56
C GLY A 114 -10.14 -48.68 11.44
N ALA A 115 -10.66 -49.77 12.01
CA ALA A 115 -12.08 -50.04 12.03
C ALA A 115 -12.84 -49.05 12.93
N SER A 116 -14.03 -48.64 12.49
CA SER A 116 -14.89 -47.72 13.22
C SER A 116 -16.36 -47.95 12.86
N THR A 117 -17.17 -48.19 13.88
CA THR A 117 -18.63 -48.32 13.74
C THR A 117 -19.32 -47.33 14.65
N VAL A 118 -20.17 -46.50 14.06
CA VAL A 118 -20.96 -45.49 14.78
C VAL A 118 -22.40 -45.57 14.33
N LEU A 119 -23.31 -45.82 15.27
CA LEU A 119 -24.75 -45.93 15.05
C LEU A 119 -25.47 -44.80 15.80
N ALA A 120 -26.16 -43.93 15.08
CA ALA A 120 -27.06 -42.94 15.66
C ALA A 120 -28.51 -43.41 15.57
N ILE A 121 -29.24 -43.25 16.68
CA ILE A 121 -30.68 -43.56 16.79
C ILE A 121 -31.36 -42.35 17.42
N ALA A 122 -32.39 -41.82 16.74
CA ALA A 122 -33.20 -40.72 17.25
C ALA A 122 -34.65 -40.94 16.84
N GLY A 123 -35.52 -41.14 17.83
CA GLY A 123 -36.91 -41.54 17.62
C GLY A 123 -37.03 -42.83 16.79
N ASP A 124 -37.65 -42.70 15.62
CA ASP A 124 -37.94 -43.76 14.65
C ASP A 124 -36.93 -43.83 13.49
N ARG A 125 -35.87 -43.04 13.55
CA ARG A 125 -34.81 -42.97 12.53
C ARG A 125 -33.50 -43.48 13.09
N ALA A 126 -32.68 -44.05 12.22
CA ALA A 126 -31.32 -44.38 12.54
C ALA A 126 -30.38 -44.20 11.35
N CYS A 127 -29.11 -44.00 11.64
CA CYS A 127 -28.04 -43.96 10.65
C CYS A 127 -26.79 -44.62 11.21
N ALA A 128 -26.16 -45.51 10.45
CA ALA A 128 -24.89 -46.10 10.79
C ALA A 128 -23.83 -45.71 9.77
N TYR A 129 -22.67 -45.33 10.29
CA TYR A 129 -21.41 -45.32 9.57
C TYR A 129 -20.61 -46.54 10.02
N HIS A 130 -20.18 -47.37 9.08
CA HIS A 130 -19.35 -48.54 9.36
C HIS A 130 -18.16 -48.54 8.41
N HIS A 131 -16.96 -48.50 8.98
CA HIS A 131 -15.71 -48.70 8.28
C HIS A 131 -15.04 -49.96 8.85
N PRO A 132 -15.10 -51.10 8.15
CA PRO A 132 -14.43 -52.31 8.63
C PRO A 132 -12.91 -52.18 8.48
N ALA A 133 -12.16 -52.95 9.27
CA ALA A 133 -10.69 -53.05 9.14
C ALA A 133 -10.25 -53.47 7.73
N SER A 134 -11.08 -54.26 7.06
CA SER A 134 -10.89 -54.68 5.68
C SER A 134 -12.17 -54.44 4.87
N GLY A 135 -12.05 -53.77 3.74
CA GLY A 135 -13.16 -53.58 2.80
C GLY A 135 -13.65 -52.14 2.69
N ALA A 136 -14.77 -51.98 1.98
CA ALA A 136 -15.36 -50.68 1.73
C ALA A 136 -16.09 -50.14 2.96
N ARG A 137 -16.11 -48.80 3.09
CA ARG A 137 -17.04 -48.10 3.97
C ARG A 137 -18.48 -48.48 3.63
N GLN A 138 -19.34 -48.42 4.63
CA GLN A 138 -20.78 -48.63 4.51
C GLN A 138 -21.51 -47.52 5.24
N VAL A 139 -22.56 -47.01 4.61
CA VAL A 139 -23.49 -46.08 5.25
C VAL A 139 -24.88 -46.68 5.12
N LEU A 140 -25.54 -46.83 6.26
CA LEU A 140 -26.90 -47.37 6.33
C LEU A 140 -27.79 -46.31 6.95
N ALA A 141 -28.89 -45.97 6.27
CA ALA A 141 -29.91 -45.10 6.81
C ALA A 141 -31.23 -45.89 6.92
N TRP A 142 -31.82 -45.88 8.10
CA TRP A 142 -33.12 -46.50 8.35
C TRP A 142 -34.18 -45.41 8.36
N PRO A 143 -35.10 -45.41 7.39
CA PRO A 143 -36.23 -44.50 7.40
C PRO A 143 -37.23 -44.91 8.49
N THR A 144 -38.10 -43.97 8.85
CA THR A 144 -39.31 -44.22 9.64
C THR A 144 -40.06 -45.44 9.09
N ASN A 145 -40.29 -46.45 9.96
CA ASN A 145 -41.00 -47.71 9.64
C ASN A 145 -40.29 -48.64 8.62
N GLY A 146 -38.97 -48.62 8.55
CA GLY A 146 -38.20 -49.55 7.72
C GLY A 146 -38.37 -51.04 8.13
N PRO A 147 -38.19 -51.98 7.18
CA PRO A 147 -38.41 -53.42 7.42
C PRO A 147 -37.32 -54.08 8.28
N THR A 148 -36.15 -53.44 8.42
CA THR A 148 -35.02 -53.92 9.22
C THR A 148 -34.80 -52.99 10.41
N THR A 149 -34.56 -53.57 11.58
CA THR A 149 -34.27 -52.79 12.78
C THR A 149 -32.76 -52.55 12.91
N PRO A 150 -32.33 -51.36 13.35
CA PRO A 150 -30.92 -51.06 13.61
C PRO A 150 -30.29 -52.06 14.59
N GLY A 151 -31.05 -52.52 15.59
CA GLY A 151 -30.61 -53.53 16.56
C GLY A 151 -30.29 -54.89 15.95
N LEU A 152 -31.06 -55.37 14.95
CA LEU A 152 -30.74 -56.64 14.27
C LEU A 152 -29.42 -56.53 13.49
N TRP A 153 -29.22 -55.41 12.79
CA TRP A 153 -27.98 -55.17 12.06
C TRP A 153 -26.78 -55.10 13.01
N LEU A 154 -26.91 -54.36 14.11
CA LEU A 154 -25.87 -54.26 15.12
C LEU A 154 -25.57 -55.62 15.77
N GLY A 155 -26.60 -56.40 16.10
CA GLY A 155 -26.44 -57.76 16.64
C GLY A 155 -25.67 -58.65 15.67
N ASN A 156 -26.05 -58.67 14.39
CA ASN A 156 -25.36 -59.45 13.37
C ASN A 156 -23.90 -59.01 13.16
N LEU A 157 -23.60 -57.71 13.27
CA LEU A 157 -22.24 -57.18 13.19
C LEU A 157 -21.41 -57.73 14.37
N LEU A 158 -21.93 -57.56 15.58
CA LEU A 158 -21.30 -57.97 16.84
C LEU A 158 -21.20 -59.49 17.02
N ASP A 159 -22.02 -60.27 16.32
CA ASP A 159 -21.92 -61.73 16.29
C ASP A 159 -20.81 -62.21 15.34
N ARG A 160 -20.52 -61.44 14.28
CA ARG A 160 -19.42 -61.72 13.35
C ARG A 160 -18.07 -61.28 13.90
N ASP A 161 -18.01 -60.09 14.49
CA ASP A 161 -16.82 -59.56 15.14
C ASP A 161 -17.19 -58.98 16.52
N PRO A 162 -17.06 -59.79 17.58
CA PRO A 162 -17.35 -59.34 18.95
C PRO A 162 -16.39 -58.27 19.48
N THR A 163 -15.23 -58.07 18.83
CA THR A 163 -14.18 -57.15 19.26
C THR A 163 -14.25 -55.80 18.57
N GLU A 164 -15.16 -55.64 17.61
CA GLU A 164 -15.31 -54.40 16.86
C GLU A 164 -15.73 -53.24 17.78
N PRO A 165 -15.03 -52.09 17.74
CA PRO A 165 -15.42 -50.93 18.51
C PRO A 165 -16.70 -50.32 17.93
N VAL A 166 -17.73 -50.19 18.77
CA VAL A 166 -19.01 -49.62 18.38
C VAL A 166 -19.36 -48.44 19.29
N LEU A 167 -19.71 -47.31 18.67
CA LEU A 167 -20.26 -46.15 19.33
C LEU A 167 -21.74 -45.99 18.98
N VAL A 168 -22.62 -45.97 19.98
CA VAL A 168 -24.06 -45.78 19.81
C VAL A 168 -24.46 -44.40 20.34
N VAL A 169 -24.94 -43.54 19.46
CA VAL A 169 -25.44 -42.19 19.77
C VAL A 169 -26.95 -42.20 19.85
N THR A 170 -27.53 -41.73 20.95
CA THR A 170 -28.98 -41.77 21.17
C THR A 170 -29.53 -40.44 21.67
N ASP A 171 -30.72 -40.06 21.23
CA ASP A 171 -31.45 -39.00 21.92
C ASP A 171 -32.00 -39.49 23.28
N ALA A 172 -32.51 -38.56 24.08
CA ALA A 172 -33.02 -38.88 25.42
C ALA A 172 -34.25 -39.81 25.42
N ALA A 173 -35.01 -39.85 24.33
CA ALA A 173 -36.21 -40.67 24.22
C ALA A 173 -35.88 -42.11 23.78
N SER A 174 -34.79 -42.29 23.03
CA SER A 174 -34.36 -43.56 22.45
C SER A 174 -33.27 -44.27 23.27
N SER A 175 -32.75 -43.65 24.34
CA SER A 175 -31.63 -44.20 25.13
C SER A 175 -31.93 -45.58 25.73
N ASP A 176 -33.11 -45.75 26.32
CA ASP A 176 -33.48 -47.00 27.00
C ASP A 176 -33.74 -48.12 25.99
N ALA A 177 -34.40 -47.79 24.88
CA ALA A 177 -34.64 -48.71 23.78
C ALA A 177 -33.31 -49.18 23.15
N ALA A 178 -32.35 -48.28 22.94
CA ALA A 178 -31.04 -48.62 22.38
C ALA A 178 -30.20 -49.48 23.33
N ARG A 179 -30.21 -49.18 24.64
CA ARG A 179 -29.54 -50.02 25.65
C ARG A 179 -30.12 -51.43 25.73
N SER A 180 -31.43 -51.57 25.51
CA SER A 180 -32.09 -52.89 25.48
C SER A 180 -31.80 -53.71 24.23
N GLN A 181 -31.24 -53.09 23.17
CA GLN A 181 -31.00 -53.73 21.86
C GLN A 181 -29.63 -54.41 21.75
N GLY A 182 -28.76 -54.31 22.75
CA GLY A 182 -27.44 -54.93 22.71
C GLY A 182 -26.94 -55.39 24.09
N PRO A 183 -26.19 -56.50 24.18
CA PRO A 183 -25.54 -56.91 25.42
C PRO A 183 -24.50 -55.87 25.86
N GLU A 184 -24.37 -55.62 27.17
CA GLU A 184 -23.24 -54.86 27.71
C GLU A 184 -21.94 -55.55 27.31
N ARG A 185 -21.07 -54.85 26.56
CA ARG A 185 -19.80 -55.38 26.06
C ARG A 185 -18.69 -54.31 26.16
N PRO A 186 -17.42 -54.72 26.35
CA PRO A 186 -16.31 -53.78 26.54
C PRO A 186 -16.07 -52.83 25.35
N GLY A 187 -16.35 -53.27 24.12
CA GLY A 187 -16.16 -52.47 22.90
C GLY A 187 -17.38 -51.61 22.51
N LEU A 188 -18.51 -51.76 23.20
CA LEU A 188 -19.74 -51.02 22.94
C LEU A 188 -19.81 -49.80 23.88
N ARG A 189 -19.78 -48.60 23.30
CA ARG A 189 -19.90 -47.33 24.02
C ARG A 189 -21.19 -46.64 23.66
N HIS A 190 -21.89 -46.09 24.65
CA HIS A 190 -23.08 -45.27 24.42
C HIS A 190 -22.77 -43.81 24.71
N LEU A 191 -23.22 -42.93 23.81
CA LEU A 191 -23.24 -41.48 24.01
C LEU A 191 -24.66 -40.95 23.85
N THR A 192 -25.00 -39.98 24.67
CA THR A 192 -26.19 -39.16 24.40
C THR A 192 -25.92 -38.22 23.23
N LEU A 193 -26.97 -37.79 22.52
CA LEU A 193 -26.86 -36.83 21.43
C LEU A 193 -26.22 -35.53 21.90
N SER A 194 -26.52 -35.07 23.11
CA SER A 194 -25.89 -33.89 23.71
C SER A 194 -24.38 -34.07 23.91
N GLU A 195 -23.94 -35.24 24.39
CA GLU A 195 -22.52 -35.54 24.55
C GLU A 195 -21.83 -35.66 23.20
N ALA A 196 -22.43 -36.35 22.23
CA ALA A 196 -21.88 -36.48 20.88
C ALA A 196 -21.73 -35.12 20.18
N LEU A 197 -22.71 -34.22 20.32
CA LEU A 197 -22.63 -32.86 19.80
C LEU A 197 -21.54 -32.04 20.50
N ALA A 198 -21.31 -32.27 21.79
CA ALA A 198 -20.21 -31.65 22.52
C ALA A 198 -18.83 -32.24 22.16
N HIS A 199 -18.79 -33.53 21.80
CA HIS A 199 -17.60 -34.26 21.34
C HIS A 199 -17.28 -34.04 19.86
N SER A 200 -17.97 -33.14 19.15
CA SER A 200 -17.67 -32.91 17.75
C SER A 200 -16.23 -32.44 17.60
N GLY A 201 -15.32 -33.34 17.21
CA GLY A 201 -14.03 -32.98 16.67
C GLY A 201 -14.30 -31.99 15.56
N THR A 202 -13.74 -30.79 15.65
CA THR A 202 -14.05 -29.72 14.70
C THR A 202 -13.66 -30.22 13.31
N ILE A 203 -14.66 -30.64 12.52
CA ILE A 203 -14.44 -31.08 11.15
C ILE A 203 -13.69 -29.92 10.47
N PRO A 204 -12.52 -30.16 9.85
CA PRO A 204 -11.71 -29.08 9.36
C PRO A 204 -12.51 -28.15 8.44
N PRO A 205 -12.31 -26.81 8.50
CA PRO A 205 -13.09 -25.86 7.69
C PRO A 205 -13.03 -26.12 6.17
N ARG A 206 -11.98 -26.82 5.71
CA ARG A 206 -11.73 -27.23 4.31
C ARG A 206 -12.02 -28.71 4.05
N HIS A 207 -12.86 -29.33 4.86
CA HIS A 207 -13.21 -30.73 4.69
C HIS A 207 -14.10 -30.93 3.46
N THR A 208 -13.82 -31.96 2.67
CA THR A 208 -14.46 -32.20 1.37
C THR A 208 -15.95 -32.49 1.46
N ALA A 209 -16.42 -32.97 2.62
CA ALA A 209 -17.82 -33.29 2.86
C ALA A 209 -18.67 -32.06 3.22
N ARG A 210 -18.10 -30.84 3.24
CA ARG A 210 -18.88 -29.62 3.50
C ARG A 210 -19.90 -29.42 2.36
N LEU A 211 -21.18 -29.42 2.71
CA LEU A 211 -22.27 -29.32 1.73
C LEU A 211 -22.35 -27.91 1.14
N LEU A 212 -22.18 -26.89 1.98
CA LEU A 212 -22.09 -25.51 1.51
C LEU A 212 -20.84 -25.35 0.63
N PRO A 213 -20.96 -24.71 -0.55
CA PRO A 213 -19.80 -24.38 -1.36
C PRO A 213 -18.81 -23.54 -0.55
N GLU A 214 -17.51 -23.74 -0.77
CA GLU A 214 -16.51 -22.82 -0.21
C GLU A 214 -16.82 -21.43 -0.75
N GLU A 215 -17.09 -20.48 0.14
CA GLU A 215 -17.14 -19.08 -0.27
C GLU A 215 -15.79 -18.75 -0.90
N PRO A 216 -15.74 -18.33 -2.18
CA PRO A 216 -14.47 -17.99 -2.79
C PRO A 216 -13.85 -16.86 -1.96
N MET A 217 -12.59 -17.04 -1.52
CA MET A 217 -11.84 -16.01 -0.77
C MET A 217 -11.88 -14.65 -1.48
N VAL A 218 -12.05 -14.67 -2.81
CA VAL A 218 -12.34 -13.53 -3.66
C VAL A 218 -13.76 -13.67 -4.22
N THR A 219 -14.75 -13.09 -3.55
CA THR A 219 -16.05 -12.83 -4.18
C THR A 219 -15.86 -11.80 -5.30
N ALA A 220 -16.64 -11.87 -6.37
CA ALA A 220 -16.58 -10.86 -7.46
C ALA A 220 -16.68 -9.43 -6.90
N SER A 221 -17.47 -9.24 -5.85
CA SER A 221 -17.59 -7.99 -5.09
C SER A 221 -16.27 -7.52 -4.47
N ARG A 222 -15.49 -8.43 -3.87
CA ARG A 222 -14.16 -8.12 -3.31
C ARG A 222 -13.13 -7.85 -4.41
N ALA A 223 -13.19 -8.57 -5.54
CA ALA A 223 -12.34 -8.29 -6.69
C ALA A 223 -12.62 -6.91 -7.28
N VAL A 224 -13.90 -6.53 -7.42
CA VAL A 224 -14.31 -5.20 -7.88
C VAL A 224 -13.87 -4.12 -6.91
N LEU A 225 -13.98 -4.34 -5.60
CA LEU A 225 -13.49 -3.37 -4.59
C LEU A 225 -11.98 -3.18 -4.65
N VAL A 226 -11.20 -4.27 -4.76
CA VAL A 226 -9.73 -4.20 -4.88
C VAL A 226 -9.33 -3.55 -6.20
N ALA A 227 -9.98 -3.90 -7.31
CA ALA A 227 -9.74 -3.27 -8.61
C ALA A 227 -10.10 -1.79 -8.59
N SER A 228 -11.21 -1.40 -7.96
CA SER A 228 -11.63 -0.01 -7.82
C SER A 228 -10.68 0.79 -6.94
N LEU A 229 -10.21 0.21 -5.83
CA LEU A 229 -9.21 0.83 -4.95
C LEU A 229 -7.87 0.99 -5.65
N ALA A 230 -7.42 -0.03 -6.39
CA ALA A 230 -6.20 0.04 -7.19
C ALA A 230 -6.30 1.10 -8.30
N LEU A 231 -7.47 1.22 -8.95
CA LEU A 231 -7.73 2.26 -9.94
C LEU A 231 -7.74 3.66 -9.31
N LEU A 232 -8.34 3.83 -8.13
CA LEU A 232 -8.33 5.07 -7.35
C LEU A 232 -6.91 5.47 -6.91
N LEU A 233 -6.10 4.51 -6.47
CA LEU A 233 -4.70 4.75 -6.11
C LEU A 233 -3.83 5.08 -7.33
N ALA A 234 -4.06 4.42 -8.47
CA ALA A 234 -3.37 4.71 -9.72
C ALA A 234 -3.72 6.10 -10.27
N THR A 235 -5.00 6.49 -10.21
CA THR A 235 -5.46 7.82 -10.64
C THR A 235 -5.01 8.92 -9.67
N GLY A 236 -5.03 8.67 -8.35
CA GLY A 236 -4.50 9.58 -7.34
C GLY A 236 -2.98 9.77 -7.44
N GLY A 237 -2.24 8.69 -7.73
CA GLY A 237 -0.78 8.72 -7.90
C GLY A 237 -0.30 9.46 -9.15
N LEU A 238 -1.11 9.50 -10.21
CA LEU A 238 -0.78 10.22 -11.46
C LEU A 238 -1.25 11.68 -11.47
N ALA A 239 -2.32 12.03 -10.75
CA ALA A 239 -2.88 13.39 -10.76
C ALA A 239 -2.06 14.39 -9.91
N GLY A 240 -1.46 13.95 -8.80
CA GLY A 240 -0.70 14.80 -7.88
C GLY A 240 0.51 15.51 -8.53
N PRO A 241 1.43 14.77 -9.18
CA PRO A 241 2.58 15.37 -9.86
C PRO A 241 2.19 16.29 -11.01
N TRP A 242 1.13 15.94 -11.77
CA TRP A 242 0.63 16.76 -12.88
C TRP A 242 0.03 18.08 -12.39
N ALA A 243 -0.75 18.07 -11.31
CA ALA A 243 -1.32 19.29 -10.72
C ALA A 243 -0.25 20.23 -10.17
N LEU A 244 0.77 19.69 -9.48
CA LEU A 244 1.89 20.47 -8.96
C LEU A 244 2.74 21.08 -10.10
N ALA A 245 2.98 20.34 -11.18
CA ALA A 245 3.68 20.83 -12.37
C ALA A 245 2.87 21.91 -13.12
N HIS A 246 1.54 21.78 -13.17
CA HIS A 246 0.69 22.77 -13.82
C HIS A 246 0.63 24.09 -13.04
N VAL A 247 0.58 24.02 -11.69
CA VAL A 247 0.61 25.22 -10.83
C VAL A 247 1.97 25.91 -10.89
N SER A 248 3.08 25.17 -10.86
CA SER A 248 4.43 25.75 -10.96
C SER A 248 4.68 26.39 -12.33
N ALA A 249 4.18 25.79 -13.42
CA ALA A 249 4.24 26.38 -14.76
C ALA A 249 3.46 27.70 -14.86
N ARG A 250 2.28 27.80 -14.22
CA ARG A 250 1.51 29.05 -14.16
C ARG A 250 2.22 30.13 -13.36
N GLN A 251 2.83 29.78 -12.23
CA GLN A 251 3.61 30.72 -11.43
C GLN A 251 4.84 31.22 -12.21
N ALA A 252 5.54 30.34 -12.92
CA ALA A 252 6.67 30.72 -13.77
C ALA A 252 6.26 31.67 -14.91
N ALA A 253 5.11 31.42 -15.54
CA ALA A 253 4.57 32.29 -16.59
C ALA A 253 4.19 33.68 -16.04
N LEU A 254 3.58 33.75 -14.85
CA LEU A 254 3.26 35.03 -14.20
C LEU A 254 4.53 35.83 -13.88
N VAL A 255 5.57 35.18 -13.32
CA VAL A 255 6.86 35.83 -13.04
C VAL A 255 7.55 36.32 -14.32
N GLN A 256 7.43 35.59 -15.45
CA GLN A 256 7.94 36.07 -16.73
C GLN A 256 7.19 37.31 -17.23
N THR A 257 5.86 37.33 -17.14
CA THR A 257 5.08 38.50 -17.56
C THR A 257 5.34 39.74 -16.69
N GLU A 258 5.60 39.55 -15.39
CA GLU A 258 6.00 40.66 -14.51
C GLU A 258 7.40 41.18 -14.83
N ARG A 259 8.35 40.27 -15.12
CA ARG A 259 9.71 40.64 -15.55
C ARG A 259 9.71 41.36 -16.90
N GLU A 260 8.90 40.93 -17.86
CA GLU A 260 8.76 41.63 -19.15
C GLU A 260 8.13 43.02 -19.00
N ARG A 261 7.16 43.18 -18.10
CA ARG A 261 6.60 44.51 -17.77
C ARG A 261 7.63 45.39 -17.07
N ALA A 262 8.41 44.85 -16.14
CA ALA A 262 9.49 45.60 -15.48
C ALA A 262 10.58 46.03 -16.47
N LEU A 263 11.01 45.11 -17.36
CA LEU A 263 12.00 45.40 -18.41
C LEU A 263 11.48 46.41 -19.43
N SER A 264 10.21 46.35 -19.82
CA SER A 264 9.65 47.34 -20.75
C SER A 264 9.51 48.72 -20.11
N ALA A 265 9.20 48.81 -18.81
CA ALA A 265 9.24 50.05 -18.05
C ALA A 265 10.68 50.62 -17.92
N GLU A 266 11.66 49.74 -17.69
CA GLU A 266 13.07 50.13 -17.59
C GLU A 266 13.64 50.61 -18.93
N VAL A 267 13.27 49.96 -20.05
CA VAL A 267 13.65 50.42 -21.41
C VAL A 267 13.00 51.77 -21.74
N ALA A 268 11.75 52.01 -21.33
CA ALA A 268 11.10 53.30 -21.51
C ALA A 268 11.82 54.41 -20.72
N HIS A 269 12.22 54.11 -19.48
CA HIS A 269 12.99 55.00 -18.63
C HIS A 269 14.39 55.31 -19.22
N LEU A 270 15.10 54.30 -19.72
CA LEU A 270 16.41 54.49 -20.35
C LEU A 270 16.35 55.32 -21.64
N ARG A 271 15.27 55.21 -22.41
CA ARG A 271 15.05 56.07 -23.59
C ARG A 271 14.81 57.53 -23.21
N ALA A 272 14.08 57.78 -22.12
CA ALA A 272 13.91 59.13 -21.58
C ALA A 272 15.26 59.72 -21.13
N ASN A 273 16.06 58.94 -20.39
CA ASN A 273 17.39 59.37 -19.95
C ASN A 273 18.36 59.60 -21.12
N ALA A 274 18.28 58.79 -22.19
CA ALA A 274 19.09 58.99 -23.38
C ALA A 274 18.75 60.31 -24.11
N ALA A 275 17.48 60.70 -24.14
CA ALA A 275 17.05 61.99 -24.68
C ALA A 275 17.55 63.17 -23.82
N GLU A 276 17.54 63.01 -22.49
CA GLU A 276 18.07 64.00 -21.56
C GLU A 276 19.59 64.17 -21.69
N ILE A 277 20.34 63.07 -21.82
CA ILE A 277 21.80 63.10 -22.06
C ILE A 277 22.14 63.75 -23.41
N ALA A 278 21.31 63.56 -24.45
CA ALA A 278 21.51 64.22 -25.73
C ALA A 278 21.32 65.75 -25.62
N ALA A 279 20.30 66.20 -24.89
CA ALA A 279 20.07 67.62 -24.63
C ALA A 279 21.22 68.26 -23.81
N LEU A 280 21.70 67.56 -22.77
CA LEU A 280 22.85 68.01 -21.96
C LEU A 280 24.16 68.06 -22.77
N ARG A 281 24.30 67.25 -23.82
CA ARG A 281 25.48 67.26 -24.70
C ARG A 281 25.46 68.42 -25.70
N GLU A 282 24.30 68.83 -26.20
CA GLU A 282 24.17 70.07 -26.98
C GLU A 282 24.50 71.30 -26.13
N GLU A 283 24.09 71.31 -24.86
CA GLU A 283 24.37 72.40 -23.92
C GLU A 283 25.87 72.50 -23.52
N ALA A 284 26.60 71.38 -23.63
CA ALA A 284 28.03 71.30 -23.34
C ALA A 284 28.95 71.60 -24.53
N ALA A 285 28.44 71.71 -25.76
CA ALA A 285 29.24 71.88 -26.98
C ALA A 285 29.90 73.27 -27.14
N GLY A 286 29.66 74.21 -26.20
CA GLY A 286 30.21 75.57 -26.23
C GLY A 286 31.32 75.86 -25.22
N ARG A 287 31.88 74.88 -24.50
CA ARG A 287 32.88 75.12 -23.43
C ARG A 287 34.21 74.42 -23.70
N THR A 288 35.29 75.20 -23.86
CA THR A 288 36.67 74.73 -23.99
C THR A 288 37.16 74.10 -22.68
N ALA A 289 37.83 72.94 -22.75
CA ALA A 289 38.36 72.24 -21.58
C ALA A 289 39.49 73.04 -20.89
N PRO A 290 39.53 73.13 -19.55
CA PRO A 290 40.53 73.94 -18.85
C PRO A 290 41.93 73.32 -18.90
N PHE A 291 42.92 74.19 -19.09
CA PHE A 291 44.39 74.03 -19.04
C PHE A 291 44.98 73.13 -17.92
N ALA A 292 44.18 72.74 -16.91
CA ALA A 292 44.62 72.04 -15.71
C ALA A 292 45.13 70.60 -15.93
N GLY A 293 44.59 69.87 -16.92
CA GLY A 293 44.88 68.42 -17.08
C GLY A 293 46.34 68.10 -17.44
N GLU A 294 46.92 68.87 -18.36
CA GLU A 294 48.28 68.61 -18.84
C GLU A 294 49.35 69.18 -17.88
N LEU A 295 49.04 70.28 -17.20
CA LEU A 295 49.90 70.85 -16.16
C LEU A 295 50.03 69.90 -14.95
N LEU A 296 48.92 69.27 -14.51
CA LEU A 296 48.94 68.32 -13.41
C LEU A 296 49.84 67.11 -13.70
N ARG A 297 49.81 66.59 -14.93
CA ARG A 297 50.72 65.50 -15.34
C ARG A 297 52.18 65.92 -15.33
N ARG A 298 52.49 67.17 -15.72
CA ARG A 298 53.88 67.69 -15.72
C ARG A 298 54.41 67.88 -14.30
N LEU A 299 53.61 68.43 -13.41
CA LEU A 299 53.98 68.53 -11.99
C LEU A 299 54.23 67.14 -11.41
N ALA A 300 53.33 66.18 -11.65
CA ALA A 300 53.51 64.80 -11.16
C ALA A 300 54.81 64.13 -11.66
N LYS A 301 55.26 64.44 -12.88
CA LYS A 301 56.50 63.86 -13.44
C LYS A 301 57.80 64.50 -12.98
N THR A 302 57.77 65.77 -12.56
CA THR A 302 58.98 66.58 -12.39
C THR A 302 59.22 67.05 -10.95
N VAL A 303 58.28 66.83 -10.04
CA VAL A 303 58.45 67.14 -8.62
C VAL A 303 59.65 66.34 -8.07
N PRO A 304 60.68 67.00 -7.53
CA PRO A 304 61.79 66.31 -6.91
C PRO A 304 61.34 65.60 -5.64
N PRO A 305 61.93 64.44 -5.29
CA PRO A 305 61.50 63.65 -4.13
C PRO A 305 61.68 64.40 -2.80
N GLU A 306 62.53 65.42 -2.76
CA GLU A 306 62.76 66.26 -1.59
C GLU A 306 61.73 67.40 -1.44
N ALA A 307 60.79 67.55 -2.38
CA ALA A 307 59.77 68.60 -2.38
C ALA A 307 58.35 68.02 -2.18
N THR A 308 57.61 68.59 -1.24
CA THR A 308 56.19 68.26 -1.01
C THR A 308 55.32 69.45 -1.39
N LEU A 309 54.33 69.23 -2.27
CA LEU A 309 53.32 70.22 -2.62
C LEU A 309 52.15 70.14 -1.63
N ALA A 310 51.91 71.21 -0.89
CA ALA A 310 50.85 71.29 0.12
C ALA A 310 49.52 71.80 -0.48
N THR A 311 49.60 72.77 -1.40
CA THR A 311 48.42 73.30 -2.09
C THR A 311 48.75 73.60 -3.54
N LEU A 312 47.87 73.18 -4.45
CA LEU A 312 47.91 73.53 -5.86
C LEU A 312 46.57 74.11 -6.30
N ARG A 313 46.61 75.28 -6.94
CA ARG A 313 45.46 75.90 -7.58
C ARG A 313 45.78 76.18 -9.04
N ALA A 314 44.91 75.76 -9.94
CA ALA A 314 45.03 75.99 -11.37
C ALA A 314 43.73 76.62 -11.88
N ASP A 315 43.87 77.72 -12.62
CA ASP A 315 42.78 78.45 -13.28
C ASP A 315 43.03 78.45 -14.80
N ALA A 316 42.14 79.08 -15.59
CA ALA A 316 42.29 79.16 -17.04
C ALA A 316 43.56 79.96 -17.43
N GLY A 317 44.67 79.27 -17.67
CA GLY A 317 45.94 79.82 -18.14
C GLY A 317 46.97 80.17 -17.05
N SER A 318 46.69 79.93 -15.76
CA SER A 318 47.69 80.15 -14.71
C SER A 318 47.60 79.14 -13.58
N PHE A 319 48.71 78.97 -12.86
CA PHE A 319 48.72 78.15 -11.65
C PHE A 319 49.59 78.75 -10.56
N SER A 320 49.25 78.38 -9.33
CA SER A 320 50.02 78.68 -8.12
C SER A 320 50.12 77.44 -7.25
N ALA A 321 51.32 77.16 -6.75
CA ALA A 321 51.56 76.07 -5.81
C ALA A 321 52.38 76.54 -4.61
N LYS A 322 52.07 75.99 -3.43
CA LYS A 322 52.86 76.15 -2.20
C LYS A 322 53.36 74.79 -1.77
N GLY A 323 54.59 74.76 -1.28
CA GLY A 323 55.21 73.53 -0.81
C GLY A 323 56.39 73.78 0.11
N PHE A 324 56.97 72.68 0.56
CA PHE A 324 58.10 72.66 1.47
C PHE A 324 59.17 71.72 0.93
N LEU A 325 60.43 72.08 1.14
CA LEU A 325 61.57 71.18 0.93
C LEU A 325 61.93 70.47 2.23
N ALA A 326 62.38 69.23 2.11
CA ALA A 326 62.95 68.51 3.23
C ALA A 326 64.19 69.25 3.80
N PRO A 327 64.41 69.24 5.13
CA PRO A 327 65.54 69.94 5.76
C PRO A 327 66.93 69.51 5.25
N GLN A 328 67.03 68.28 4.74
CA GLN A 328 68.26 67.71 4.15
C GLN A 328 68.43 67.98 2.65
N ALA A 329 67.57 68.81 2.03
CA ALA A 329 67.67 69.12 0.61
C ALA A 329 68.99 69.86 0.29
N SER A 330 69.65 69.44 -0.79
CA SER A 330 70.89 70.08 -1.25
C SER A 330 70.62 71.50 -1.77
N GLY A 331 71.56 72.44 -1.53
CA GLY A 331 71.45 73.80 -2.05
C GLY A 331 71.29 73.82 -3.58
N GLY A 332 70.27 74.51 -4.10
CA GLY A 332 70.01 74.64 -5.55
C GLY A 332 69.00 73.63 -6.15
N VAL A 333 68.28 72.84 -5.35
CA VAL A 333 67.20 71.95 -5.83
C VAL A 333 66.04 72.72 -6.48
N LEU A 334 65.64 73.87 -5.91
CA LEU A 334 64.56 74.70 -6.47
C LEU A 334 64.92 75.28 -7.83
N ASP A 335 66.16 75.77 -8.00
CA ASP A 335 66.60 76.38 -9.25
C ASP A 335 66.66 75.34 -10.38
N ARG A 336 67.09 74.12 -10.08
CA ARG A 336 67.09 73.00 -11.04
C ARG A 336 65.67 72.58 -11.41
N TRP A 337 64.77 72.51 -10.44
CA TRP A 337 63.38 72.19 -10.70
C TRP A 337 62.67 73.26 -11.53
N GLN A 338 62.97 74.54 -11.28
CA GLN A 338 62.50 75.66 -12.11
C GLN A 338 62.93 75.50 -13.56
N GLN A 339 64.21 75.18 -13.79
CA GLN A 339 64.74 74.98 -15.12
C GLN A 339 64.11 73.78 -15.83
N ALA A 340 63.83 72.69 -15.11
CA ALA A 340 63.13 71.54 -15.65
C ALA A 340 61.69 71.89 -16.08
N LEU A 341 60.99 72.72 -15.29
CA LEU A 341 59.65 73.21 -15.63
C LEU A 341 59.66 74.21 -16.81
N ALA A 342 60.75 74.94 -17.01
CA ALA A 342 60.88 75.95 -18.07
C ALA A 342 61.35 75.41 -19.44
N ARG A 343 62.08 74.29 -19.49
CA ARG A 343 62.70 73.77 -20.72
C ARG A 343 61.74 73.06 -21.69
N ASP A 344 60.52 72.73 -21.28
CA ASP A 344 59.65 71.81 -22.03
C ASP A 344 58.57 72.50 -22.90
N ARG A 345 58.62 73.85 -23.04
CA ARG A 345 57.89 74.60 -24.08
C ARG A 345 58.48 76.00 -24.26
N GLU A 346 58.79 76.39 -25.50
CA GLU A 346 59.10 77.79 -25.84
C GLU A 346 57.91 78.69 -25.43
N GLY A 347 58.10 79.52 -24.40
CA GLY A 347 57.19 80.62 -24.06
C GLY A 347 56.35 80.49 -22.79
N SER A 348 56.54 79.48 -21.94
CA SER A 348 55.92 79.45 -20.59
C SER A 348 56.86 80.06 -19.56
N GLN A 349 56.43 81.11 -18.86
CA GLN A 349 57.23 81.73 -17.79
C GLN A 349 56.83 81.15 -16.43
N VAL A 350 57.74 80.40 -15.82
CA VAL A 350 57.60 79.89 -14.45
C VAL A 350 58.61 80.63 -13.58
N GLN A 351 58.10 81.32 -12.54
CA GLN A 351 58.91 82.00 -11.55
C GLN A 351 58.77 81.28 -10.20
N VAL A 352 59.91 80.92 -9.62
CA VAL A 352 60.00 80.49 -8.23
C VAL A 352 60.45 81.67 -7.40
N GLN A 353 59.76 81.90 -6.28
CA GLN A 353 60.25 82.82 -5.24
C GLN A 353 60.48 82.02 -3.96
N GLY A 354 61.70 82.11 -3.42
CA GLY A 354 62.01 81.66 -2.07
C GLY A 354 61.42 82.63 -1.06
N LEU A 355 60.69 82.12 -0.07
CA LEU A 355 60.15 82.95 1.01
C LEU A 355 61.24 83.20 2.07
N PRO A 356 61.31 84.39 2.69
CA PRO A 356 62.38 84.75 3.62
C PRO A 356 62.23 84.13 5.03
N GLN A 357 61.67 82.91 5.14
CA GLN A 357 61.53 82.19 6.41
C GLN A 357 62.33 80.88 6.39
N ARG A 358 63.05 80.61 7.48
CA ARG A 358 64.14 79.62 7.63
C ARG A 358 63.74 78.13 7.55
N ASP A 359 62.51 77.82 7.14
CA ASP A 359 61.94 76.45 7.24
C ASP A 359 61.73 75.75 5.88
N GLY A 360 62.43 76.17 4.83
CA GLY A 360 62.42 75.47 3.54
C GLY A 360 61.12 75.60 2.72
N ALA A 361 60.25 76.55 3.05
CA ALA A 361 59.01 76.83 2.33
C ALA A 361 59.25 77.56 0.99
N PHE A 362 58.50 77.19 -0.06
CA PHE A 362 58.59 77.82 -1.37
C PHE A 362 57.23 78.13 -1.99
N TYR A 363 57.23 79.09 -2.92
CA TYR A 363 56.08 79.43 -3.75
C TYR A 363 56.41 79.33 -5.23
N LEU A 364 55.56 78.62 -5.97
CA LEU A 364 55.65 78.47 -7.42
C LEU A 364 54.49 79.20 -8.07
N ARG A 365 54.80 80.04 -9.07
CA ARG A 365 53.80 80.64 -9.94
C ARG A 365 54.21 80.48 -11.40
N GLY A 366 53.26 80.03 -12.22
CA GLY A 366 53.46 79.94 -13.66
C GLY A 366 52.28 80.46 -14.44
N GLN A 367 52.58 81.02 -15.61
CA GLN A 367 51.58 81.39 -16.61
C GLN A 367 51.82 80.57 -17.87
N GLY A 368 50.75 79.98 -18.41
CA GLY A 368 50.76 79.32 -19.70
C GLY A 368 49.93 80.14 -20.69
N LYS A 369 50.36 80.23 -21.95
CA LYS A 369 49.43 80.63 -23.00
C LYS A 369 48.37 79.55 -23.15
N ILE A 370 47.11 79.97 -23.09
CA ILE A 370 45.95 79.15 -23.45
C ILE A 370 46.05 78.81 -24.93
#